data_AF-C7P9P3-F1
#
_entry.id   AF-C7P9P3-F1
#
_cell.length_a   1.000
_cell.length_b   1.000
_cell.length_c   1.000
_cell.angle_alpha   90.00
_cell.angle_beta   90.00
_cell.angle_gamma   90.00
#
_symmetry.space_group_name_H-M   'P 1'
#
loop_
_entity.id
_entity.type
_entity.pdbx_description
1 polymer ?
#
loop_
_entity_poly.entity_id
_entity_poly.type
_entity_poly.pdbx_seq_one_letter_code
_entity_poly.pdbx_strand_id
1 'polypeptide(L)'
;MRALSIIQILLFFAVSFYLVYKGIILTEYLVFGVIFGLLIHWSLTNKGNKNIVNIKPLSASFRVLLYDVYLVTLLIRGFLEGFSQDLTFLCVILVGLIILDYFVEG
;
A
#
# COMPACT_ATOMS: atom_id res chain seq x y z
N MET A 1 21.14 -0.31 -9.74
CA MET A 1 19.67 -0.32 -9.61
C MET A 1 19.09 0.03 -10.97
N ARG A 2 18.18 -0.77 -11.53
CA ARG A 2 17.53 -0.43 -12.81
C ARG A 2 16.73 0.86 -12.60
N ALA A 3 16.72 1.80 -13.55
CA ALA A 3 16.07 3.11 -13.41
C ALA A 3 14.60 3.03 -12.92
N LEU A 4 13.88 1.98 -13.31
CA LEU A 4 12.53 1.64 -12.83
C LEU A 4 12.42 1.54 -11.30
N SER A 5 13.45 1.03 -10.62
CA SER A 5 13.49 0.88 -9.15
C SER A 5 13.58 2.22 -8.42
N ILE A 6 14.19 3.25 -9.02
CA ILE A 6 14.30 4.58 -8.39
C ILE A 6 12.95 5.30 -8.46
N ILE A 7 12.27 5.24 -9.61
CA ILE A 7 10.95 5.86 -9.79
C ILE A 7 9.94 5.24 -8.82
N GLN A 8 9.95 3.92 -8.65
CA GLN A 8 9.11 3.21 -7.68
C GLN A 8 9.32 3.70 -6.25
N ILE A 9 10.58 3.86 -5.84
CA ILE A 9 10.91 4.35 -4.51
C ILE A 9 10.47 5.81 -4.33
N LEU A 10 10.63 6.66 -5.35
CA LEU A 10 10.15 8.04 -5.30
C LEU A 10 8.63 8.12 -5.19
N LEU A 11 7.90 7.31 -5.97
CA LEU A 11 6.44 7.22 -5.90
C LEU A 11 5.97 6.72 -4.53
N PHE A 12 6.65 5.71 -3.98
CA PHE A 12 6.39 5.20 -2.63
C PHE A 12 6.53 6.30 -1.57
N PHE A 13 7.64 7.05 -1.59
CA PHE A 13 7.82 8.15 -0.65
C PHE A 13 6.81 9.28 -0.89
N ALA A 14 6.50 9.62 -2.13
CA ALA A 14 5.53 10.67 -2.46
C ALA A 14 4.13 10.34 -1.94
N VAL A 15 3.62 9.13 -2.19
CA VAL A 15 2.29 8.73 -1.71
C VAL A 15 2.26 8.60 -0.19
N SER A 16 3.29 8.00 0.41
CA SER A 16 3.36 7.82 1.86
C SER A 16 3.42 9.17 2.58
N PHE A 17 4.27 10.08 2.08
CA PHE A 17 4.36 11.45 2.61
C PHE A 17 3.04 12.19 2.47
N TYR A 18 2.38 12.12 1.31
CA TYR A 18 1.11 12.77 1.08
C TYR A 18 0.02 12.28 2.06
N LEU A 19 -0.11 10.96 2.23
CA LEU A 19 -1.09 10.35 3.13
C LEU A 19 -0.86 10.73 4.59
N VAL A 20 0.40 10.80 5.02
CA VAL A 20 0.79 11.25 6.37
C VAL A 20 0.53 12.76 6.54
N TYR A 21 1.00 13.57 5.59
CA TYR A 21 0.86 15.03 5.62
C TYR A 21 -0.61 15.47 5.67
N LYS A 22 -1.48 14.76 4.94
CA LYS A 22 -2.92 15.00 4.96
C LYS A 22 -3.64 14.37 6.16
N GLY A 23 -2.92 13.65 7.03
CA GLY A 23 -3.50 12.94 8.18
C GLY A 23 -4.50 11.85 7.79
N ILE A 24 -4.46 11.37 6.54
CA ILE A 24 -5.47 10.46 6.00
C ILE A 24 -5.35 9.07 6.63
N ILE A 25 -4.11 8.63 6.87
CA ILE A 25 -3.81 7.33 7.46
C ILE A 25 -3.54 7.37 8.97
N LEU A 26 -3.40 8.55 9.58
CA LEU A 26 -3.14 8.67 11.03
C LEU A 26 -4.47 8.70 11.80
N THR A 27 -5.30 7.69 11.57
CA THR A 27 -6.65 7.54 12.13
C THR A 27 -6.77 6.20 12.85
N GLU A 28 -7.79 6.03 13.66
CA GLU A 28 -8.14 4.76 14.33
C GLU A 28 -8.32 3.61 13.33
N TYR A 29 -8.72 3.91 12.09
CA TYR A 29 -8.88 2.93 11.03
C TYR A 29 -7.56 2.27 10.61
N LEU A 30 -6.41 2.91 10.87
CA LEU A 30 -5.10 2.33 10.56
C LEU A 30 -4.87 1.02 11.30
N VAL A 31 -5.39 0.88 12.52
CA VAL A 31 -5.25 -0.37 13.29
C VAL A 31 -5.89 -1.53 12.53
N PHE A 32 -7.11 -1.32 12.05
CA PHE A 32 -7.80 -2.31 11.21
C PHE A 32 -7.13 -2.46 9.85
N GLY A 33 -6.67 -1.35 9.27
CA GLY A 33 -5.89 -1.32 8.03
C GLY A 33 -4.63 -2.18 8.09
N VAL A 34 -3.90 -2.15 9.21
CA VAL A 34 -2.71 -3.00 9.42
C VAL A 34 -3.11 -4.46 9.50
N ILE A 35 -4.11 -4.81 10.31
CA ILE A 35 -4.54 -6.21 10.50
C ILE A 35 -5.05 -6.79 9.17
N PHE A 36 -6.04 -6.15 8.55
CA PHE A 36 -6.63 -6.63 7.31
C PHE A 36 -5.70 -6.46 6.11
N GLY A 37 -4.89 -5.40 6.08
CA GLY A 37 -3.85 -5.21 5.08
C GLY A 37 -2.79 -6.31 5.11
N LEU A 38 -2.35 -6.76 6.29
CA LEU A 38 -1.47 -7.92 6.42
C LEU A 38 -2.13 -9.22 5.91
N LEU A 39 -3.41 -9.41 6.20
CA LEU A 39 -4.17 -10.58 5.73
C LEU A 39 -4.31 -10.57 4.20
N ILE A 40 -4.66 -9.42 3.62
CA ILE A 40 -4.74 -9.24 2.16
C ILE A 40 -3.36 -9.43 1.53
N HIS A 41 -2.33 -8.84 2.13
CA HIS A 41 -0.98 -8.96 1.63
C HIS A 41 -0.56 -10.43 1.56
N TRP A 42 -0.74 -11.16 2.65
CA TRP A 42 -0.41 -12.58 2.71
C TRP A 42 -1.21 -13.43 1.72
N SER A 43 -2.52 -13.19 1.61
CA SER A 43 -3.43 -14.02 0.81
C SER A 43 -3.42 -13.72 -0.70
N LEU A 44 -3.31 -12.45 -1.09
CA LEU A 44 -3.52 -12.01 -2.48
C LEU A 44 -2.22 -11.56 -3.16
N THR A 45 -1.46 -10.66 -2.52
CA THR A 45 -0.28 -10.05 -3.14
C THR A 45 1.00 -10.84 -2.86
N ASN A 46 1.00 -11.77 -1.91
CA ASN A 46 2.14 -12.63 -1.59
C ASN A 46 1.91 -14.12 -1.95
N LYS A 47 0.67 -14.56 -2.15
CA LYS A 47 0.28 -15.94 -2.57
C LYS A 47 1.09 -17.08 -1.90
N GLY A 48 1.52 -16.90 -0.64
CA GLY A 48 2.27 -17.92 0.11
C GLY A 48 3.74 -18.13 -0.31
N ASN A 49 4.40 -17.17 -0.96
CA ASN A 49 5.84 -17.30 -1.26
C ASN A 49 6.67 -17.27 0.05
N LYS A 50 7.41 -18.36 0.33
CA LYS A 50 8.19 -18.54 1.56
C LYS A 50 9.37 -17.56 1.71
N ASN A 51 9.75 -16.87 0.63
CA ASN A 51 10.79 -15.84 0.67
C ASN A 51 10.36 -14.56 1.44
N ILE A 52 9.06 -14.40 1.75
CA ILE A 52 8.50 -13.21 2.41
C ILE A 52 8.63 -13.23 3.94
N VAL A 53 9.27 -14.24 4.54
CA VAL A 53 9.74 -14.06 5.94
C VAL A 53 10.79 -12.93 6.03
N ASN A 54 11.47 -12.61 4.92
CA ASN A 54 12.46 -11.53 4.83
C ASN A 54 11.92 -10.33 4.02
N ILE A 55 10.93 -9.62 4.57
CA ILE A 55 10.54 -8.30 4.06
C ILE A 55 11.67 -7.32 4.37
N LYS A 56 12.54 -7.07 3.38
CA LYS A 56 13.62 -6.08 3.51
C LYS A 56 13.04 -4.67 3.39
N PRO A 57 13.44 -3.71 4.24
CA PRO A 57 13.03 -2.31 4.10
C PRO A 57 13.25 -1.82 2.67
N LEU A 58 12.24 -1.12 2.13
CA LEU A 58 12.23 -0.54 0.78
C LEU A 58 12.27 -1.53 -0.40
N SER A 59 12.25 -2.85 -0.18
CA SER A 59 12.00 -3.84 -1.26
C SER A 59 10.58 -3.69 -1.86
N ALA A 60 10.29 -4.18 -3.06
CA ALA A 60 8.90 -4.08 -3.56
C ALA A 60 7.92 -4.84 -2.67
N SER A 61 8.30 -6.00 -2.12
CA SER A 61 7.44 -6.71 -1.15
C SER A 61 7.08 -5.84 0.07
N PHE A 62 8.04 -5.07 0.59
CA PHE A 62 7.79 -4.12 1.67
C PHE A 62 6.85 -2.98 1.26
N ARG A 63 7.06 -2.41 0.06
CA ARG A 63 6.24 -1.31 -0.44
C ARG A 63 4.81 -1.77 -0.73
N VAL A 64 4.63 -2.93 -1.35
CA VAL A 64 3.32 -3.56 -1.60
C VAL A 64 2.58 -3.82 -0.30
N LEU A 65 3.25 -4.34 0.75
CA LEU A 65 2.62 -4.49 2.07
C LEU A 65 2.09 -3.16 2.60
N LEU A 66 2.87 -2.09 2.51
CA LEU A 66 2.41 -0.78 2.98
C LEU A 66 1.28 -0.22 2.12
N TYR A 67 1.30 -0.41 0.80
CA TYR A 67 0.18 -0.03 -0.04
C TYR A 67 -1.09 -0.83 0.29
N ASP A 68 -0.99 -2.13 0.58
CA ASP A 68 -2.11 -2.96 1.01
C ASP A 68 -2.72 -2.41 2.31
N VAL A 69 -1.87 -2.06 3.29
CA VAL A 69 -2.31 -1.43 4.54
C VAL A 69 -2.98 -0.08 4.29
N TYR A 70 -2.39 0.79 3.46
CA TYR A 70 -2.99 2.09 3.13
C TYR A 70 -4.32 1.92 2.42
N LEU A 71 -4.38 1.05 1.41
CA LEU A 71 -5.57 0.81 0.62
C LEU A 71 -6.71 0.32 1.49
N VAL A 72 -6.46 -0.66 2.35
CA VAL A 72 -7.48 -1.18 3.28
C VAL A 72 -7.91 -0.13 4.29
N THR A 73 -6.98 0.68 4.80
CA THR A 73 -7.32 1.81 5.68
C THR A 73 -8.28 2.78 4.99
N LEU A 74 -8.01 3.13 3.72
CA LEU A 74 -8.89 4.01 2.94
C LEU A 74 -10.24 3.36 2.64
N LEU A 75 -10.27 2.06 2.33
CA LEU A 75 -11.52 1.34 2.07
C LEU A 75 -12.40 1.27 3.30
N ILE A 76 -11.82 0.97 4.48
CA ILE A 76 -12.56 0.96 5.75
C ILE A 76 -13.10 2.35 6.06
N ARG A 77 -12.25 3.38 5.95
CA ARG A 77 -12.66 4.76 6.16
C ARG A 77 -13.79 5.16 5.20
N GLY A 78 -13.63 4.89 3.90
CA GLY A 78 -14.63 5.21 2.89
C GLY A 78 -15.93 4.43 3.07
N PHE A 79 -15.87 3.20 3.58
CA PHE A 79 -17.05 2.41 3.90
C PHE A 79 -17.84 2.99 5.09
N LEU A 80 -17.14 3.49 6.12
CA LEU A 80 -17.76 4.02 7.34
C LEU A 80 -18.16 5.49 7.23
N GLU A 81 -17.36 6.32 6.56
CA GLU A 81 -17.53 7.78 6.50
C GLU A 81 -17.99 8.28 5.12
N GLY A 82 -17.99 7.40 4.11
CA GLY A 82 -18.31 7.73 2.72
C GLY A 82 -17.08 7.95 1.83
N PHE A 83 -17.22 7.62 0.55
CA PHE A 83 -16.19 7.81 -0.45
C PHE A 83 -16.27 9.21 -1.08
N SER A 84 -15.25 10.03 -0.83
CA SER A 84 -15.04 11.26 -1.60
C SER A 84 -14.31 10.96 -2.92
N GLN A 85 -14.36 11.91 -3.86
CA GLN A 85 -13.62 11.82 -5.11
C GLN A 85 -12.11 11.66 -4.85
N ASP A 86 -11.56 12.44 -3.93
CA ASP A 86 -10.14 12.39 -3.56
C ASP A 86 -9.75 11.02 -2.97
N LEU A 87 -10.57 10.49 -2.06
CA LEU A 87 -10.33 9.18 -1.44
C LEU A 87 -10.40 8.06 -2.47
N THR A 88 -11.38 8.12 -3.38
CA THR A 88 -11.51 7.16 -4.48
C THR A 88 -10.30 7.21 -5.41
N PHE A 89 -9.83 8.42 -5.74
CA PHE A 89 -8.65 8.61 -6.58
C PHE A 89 -7.39 8.04 -5.92
N LEU A 90 -7.22 8.25 -4.61
CA LEU A 90 -6.12 7.67 -3.84
C LEU A 90 -6.16 6.14 -3.82
N CYS A 91 -7.34 5.53 -3.68
CA CYS A 91 -7.49 4.07 -3.80
C CYS A 91 -7.01 3.56 -5.16
N VAL A 92 -7.39 4.25 -6.26
CA VAL A 92 -6.94 3.89 -7.61
C VAL A 92 -5.43 4.03 -7.76
N ILE A 93 -4.83 5.11 -7.23
CA ILE A 93 -3.37 5.27 -7.22
C ILE A 93 -2.70 4.10 -6.51
N LEU A 94 -3.18 3.73 -5.31
CA LEU A 94 -2.59 2.65 -4.53
C LEU A 94 -2.70 1.30 -5.25
N VAL A 95 -3.84 0.99 -5.88
CA VAL A 95 -3.97 -0.22 -6.73
C VAL A 95 -2.96 -0.20 -7.88
N GLY A 96 -2.79 0.94 -8.54
CA GLY A 96 -1.79 1.11 -9.60
C GLY A 96 -0.35 0.87 -9.10
N LEU A 97 -0.02 1.38 -7.92
CA LEU A 97 1.29 1.20 -7.30
C LEU A 97 1.52 -0.26 -6.86
N ILE A 98 0.51 -0.93 -6.31
CA ILE A 98 0.57 -2.37 -5.98
C ILE A 98 0.88 -3.18 -7.22
N ILE A 99 0.13 -2.98 -8.31
CA ILE A 99 0.34 -3.67 -9.59
C ILE A 99 1.76 -3.40 -10.11
N LEU A 100 2.16 -2.13 -10.13
CA LEU A 100 3.45 -1.71 -10.65
C LEU A 100 4.63 -2.32 -9.87
N ASP A 101 4.54 -2.41 -8.55
CA ASP A 101 5.59 -3.01 -7.72
C ASP A 101 5.53 -4.55 -7.72
N TYR A 102 4.34 -5.15 -7.85
CA TYR A 102 4.17 -6.60 -7.92
C TYR A 102 4.75 -7.22 -9.20
N PHE A 103 4.52 -6.61 -10.37
CA PHE A 103 4.95 -7.17 -11.65
C PHE A 103 6.40 -6.86 -12.05
N VAL A 104 7.09 -5.98 -11.32
CA VAL A 104 8.49 -5.61 -11.64
C VAL A 104 9.51 -6.50 -10.89
N GLU A 105 9.13 -7.07 -9.75
CA GLU A 105 9.96 -8.01 -8.99
C GLU A 105 9.51 -9.48 -9.10
N GLY A 106 8.32 -9.75 -9.65
CA GLY A 106 7.79 -11.09 -9.94
C GLY A 106 8.32 -11.75 -11.21
#